data_AF-A0A0F2PFE4-F1
#
_entry.id   AF-A0A0F2PFE4-F1
#
_cell.length_a   1.000
_cell.length_b   1.000
_cell.length_c   1.000
_cell.angle_alpha   90.00
_cell.angle_beta   90.00
_cell.angle_gamma   90.00
#
_symmetry.space_group_name_H-M   'P 1'
#
loop_
_entity.id
_entity.type
_entity.pdbx_description
1 polymer ?
#
loop_
_entity_poly.entity_id
_entity_poly.type
_entity_poly.pdbx_seq_one_letter_code
_entity_poly.pdbx_strand_id
1 'polypeptide(L)' 'MAKFLSDQTKFEFAQELGVADQVTQGGSLYFGHVSSKNCGNFVKLAISKAEQSMV' A
#
# COMPACT_ATOMS: atom_id res chain seq x y z
N MET A 1 -9.39 -1.14 -2.80
CA MET A 1 -8.41 -0.97 -1.69
C MET A 1 -8.15 0.53 -1.49
N ALA A 2 -7.91 0.96 -0.24
CA ALA A 2 -7.53 2.32 0.20
C ALA A 2 -7.96 3.50 -0.70
N LYS A 3 -9.19 4.00 -0.51
CA LYS A 3 -9.79 5.07 -1.33
C LYS A 3 -9.08 6.42 -1.23
N PHE A 4 -8.44 6.71 -0.09
CA PHE A 4 -7.89 8.03 0.21
C PHE A 4 -6.41 8.20 -0.15
N LEU A 5 -5.73 7.11 -0.49
CA LEU A 5 -4.33 7.16 -0.93
C LEU A 5 -4.28 7.30 -2.45
N SER A 6 -3.41 8.19 -2.93
CA SER A 6 -3.08 8.28 -4.35
C SER A 6 -2.49 6.96 -4.86
N ASP A 7 -2.55 6.71 -6.17
CA ASP A 7 -1.93 5.52 -6.75
C ASP A 7 -0.43 5.49 -6.49
N GLN A 8 0.24 6.64 -6.59
CA GLN A 8 1.66 6.76 -6.27
C GLN A 8 1.96 6.32 -4.83
N THR A 9 1.24 6.87 -3.84
CA THR A 9 1.46 6.51 -2.43
C THR A 9 1.15 5.04 -2.15
N LYS A 10 0.11 4.48 -2.80
CA LYS A 10 -0.19 3.04 -2.71
C LYS A 10 0.97 2.19 -3.25
N PHE A 11 1.58 2.59 -4.35
CA PHE A 11 2.71 1.86 -4.93
C PHE A 11 3.98 1.97 -4.07
N GLU A 12 4.29 3.16 -3.55
CA GLU A 12 5.42 3.37 -2.62
C GLU A 12 5.29 2.47 -1.39
N PHE A 13 4.11 2.38 -0.79
CA PHE A 13 3.88 1.48 0.36
C PHE A 13 4.01 0.01 -0.05
N ALA A 14 3.56 -0.37 -1.25
CA ALA A 14 3.76 -1.72 -1.76
C ALA A 14 5.26 -2.04 -1.96
N GLN A 15 6.07 -1.07 -2.38
CA GLN A 15 7.53 -1.21 -2.45
C GLN A 15 8.16 -1.38 -1.07
N GLU A 16 7.80 -0.52 -0.10
CA GLU A 16 8.30 -0.63 1.28
C GLU A 16 7.96 -1.97 1.93
N LEU A 17 6.79 -2.54 1.61
CA LEU A 17 6.35 -3.84 2.10
C LEU A 17 6.89 -5.03 1.30
N GLY A 18 7.61 -4.80 0.19
CA GLY A 18 8.15 -5.85 -0.67
C GLY A 18 7.08 -6.65 -1.42
N VAL A 19 5.95 -6.04 -1.75
CA VAL A 19 4.83 -6.65 -2.52
C VAL A 19 4.52 -5.90 -3.82
N ALA A 20 5.42 -5.01 -4.26
CA ALA A 20 5.22 -4.19 -5.45
C ALA A 20 4.99 -5.02 -6.73
N ASP A 21 5.63 -6.18 -6.83
CA ASP A 21 5.48 -7.16 -7.91
C ASP A 21 4.07 -7.75 -8.00
N GLN A 22 3.35 -7.80 -6.88
CA GLN A 22 2.00 -8.39 -6.80
C GLN A 22 0.89 -7.40 -7.17
N VAL A 23 1.19 -6.11 -7.21
CA VAL A 23 0.16 -5.05 -7.30
C VAL A 23 0.10 -4.37 -8.67
N THR A 24 1.10 -4.54 -9.53
CA THR A 24 1.09 -3.95 -10.88
C THR A 24 0.43 -4.91 -11.88
N GLN A 25 -0.80 -4.60 -12.31
CA GLN A 25 -1.50 -5.40 -13.33
C GLN A 25 -2.20 -4.50 -14.36
N GLY A 26 -1.86 -4.68 -15.64
CA GLY A 26 -2.60 -4.07 -16.75
C GLY A 26 -2.64 -2.53 -16.76
N GLY A 27 -1.62 -1.87 -16.18
CA GLY A 27 -1.53 -0.41 -16.13
C GLY A 27 -2.23 0.25 -14.93
N SER A 28 -2.78 -0.52 -14.00
CA SER A 28 -3.34 -0.02 -12.73
C SER A 28 -2.83 -0.84 -11.53
N LEU A 29 -3.00 -0.27 -10.34
CA LEU A 29 -2.69 -0.98 -9.10
C LEU A 29 -3.85 -1.88 -8.69
N TYR A 30 -3.60 -3.18 -8.65
CA TYR A 30 -4.54 -4.20 -8.24
C TYR A 30 -4.01 -4.98 -7.03
N PHE A 31 -4.60 -4.74 -5.86
CA PHE A 31 -4.20 -5.39 -4.61
C PHE A 31 -4.95 -6.69 -4.31
N GLY A 32 -5.78 -7.20 -5.23
CA GLY A 32 -6.64 -8.36 -4.98
C GLY A 32 -5.89 -9.68 -4.75
N HIS A 33 -4.64 -9.78 -5.22
CA HIS A 33 -3.78 -10.96 -5.01
C HIS A 33 -2.91 -10.86 -3.75
N VAL A 34 -2.89 -9.71 -3.08
CA VAL A 34 -2.08 -9.49 -1.87
C VAL A 34 -2.73 -10.20 -0.68
N SER A 35 -1.92 -10.93 0.09
CA SER A 35 -2.41 -11.65 1.27
C SER A 35 -3.06 -10.71 2.30
N SER A 36 -4.05 -11.20 3.05
CA SER A 36 -4.70 -10.44 4.13
C SER A 36 -3.72 -9.89 5.16
N LYS A 37 -2.62 -10.62 5.43
CA LYS A 37 -1.54 -10.19 6.32
C LYS A 37 -0.84 -8.94 5.76
N ASN A 38 -0.49 -8.94 4.47
CA ASN A 38 0.16 -7.81 3.82
C ASN A 38 -0.79 -6.61 3.69
N CYS A 39 -2.08 -6.84 3.46
CA CYS A 39 -3.11 -5.79 3.55
C CYS A 39 -3.16 -5.15 4.95
N GLY A 40 -3.07 -5.94 6.02
CA GLY A 40 -2.97 -5.43 7.39
C GLY A 40 -1.69 -4.62 7.63
N ASN A 41 -0.54 -5.14 7.17
CA ASN A 41 0.74 -4.43 7.24
C ASN A 41 0.70 -3.10 6.46
N PHE A 42 -0.01 -3.04 5.34
CA PHE A 42 -0.19 -1.83 4.55
C PHE A 42 -0.93 -0.75 5.34
N VAL A 43 -2.03 -1.13 6.01
CA VAL A 43 -2.77 -0.19 6.87
C VAL A 43 -1.91 0.28 8.04
N LYS A 44 -1.17 -0.63 8.69
CA LYS A 44 -0.24 -0.29 9.77
C LYS A 44 0.84 0.70 9.32
N LEU A 45 1.42 0.48 8.14
CA LEU A 45 2.40 1.39 7.55
C LEU A 45 1.78 2.77 7.28
N ALA A 46 0.59 2.81 6.69
CA ALA A 46 -0.10 4.06 6.40
C ALA A 46 -0.38 4.89 7.66
N ILE A 47 -0.83 4.25 8.74
CA ILE A 47 -1.04 4.91 10.04
C ILE A 47 0.28 5.44 10.58
N SER A 48 1.35 4.63 10.59
CA SER A 48 2.66 5.05 11.09
C SER A 48 3.22 6.26 10.33
N LYS A 49 3.09 6.29 9.00
CA LYS A 49 3.50 7.45 8.18
C LYS A 49 2.66 8.70 8.50
N ALA A 50 1.35 8.53 8.69
CA ALA A 50 0.47 9.63 9.05
C ALA A 50 0.84 10.20 10.43
N GLU A 51 1.04 9.35 11.43
CA GLU A 51 1.49 9.76 12.78
C GLU A 51 2.84 10.50 12.73
N GLN A 52 3.80 10.01 11.93
CA GLN A 52 5.09 10.67 11.71
C GLN A 52 4.98 12.05 11.03
N SER A 53 3.93 12.30 10.26
CA SER A 53 3.73 13.59 9.58
C SER A 53 3.07 14.66 10.45
N MET A 54 2.53 14.28 11.61
CA MET A 54 1.82 15.17 12.53
C MET A 54 2.73 15.76 13.63
N VAL A 55 4.00 15.33 13.69
CA VAL A 55 5.05 15.83 14.58
C VAL A 55 6.06 16.64 13.77
#